data_AF-A0A453SH37-F1
#
_entry.id   AF-A0A453SH37-F1
#
_cell.length_a   1.000
_cell.length_b   1.000
_cell.length_c   1.000
_cell.angle_alpha   90.00
_cell.angle_beta   90.00
_cell.angle_gamma   90.00
#
_symmetry.space_group_name_H-M   'P 1'
#
loop_
_entity.id
_entity.type
_entity.pdbx_description
1 polymer ?
#
loop_
_entity_poly.entity_id
_entity_poly.type
_entity_poly.pdbx_seq_one_letter_code
_entity_poly.pdbx_strand_id
1 'polypeptide(L)'
;MTALTKSMCWELVTIKKDRLNGVGAAFYRKPTSNECYESRGRQQPPMCSDDDDANAAWYVRLNACIHRVPTGAAERGARWPADWPRRVRAPPNWLNTSQVGVYGKAAPEDFVADYQHWRRVMDKSYLNGLGVDWSRVRNVMDMRAAYGGCSPRR
;
A
#
# COMPACT_ATOMS: atom_id res chain seq x y z
N MET A 1 8.74 -10.97 -20.48
CA MET A 1 7.76 -10.38 -19.54
C MET A 1 6.34 -10.90 -19.76
N THR A 2 5.78 -10.82 -20.97
CA THR A 2 4.38 -11.20 -21.25
C THR A 2 4.02 -12.65 -20.88
N ALA A 3 4.92 -13.61 -21.10
CA ALA A 3 4.66 -15.02 -20.76
C ALA A 3 4.47 -15.22 -19.24
N LEU A 4 5.29 -14.55 -18.42
CA LEU A 4 5.24 -14.64 -16.97
C LEU A 4 4.00 -13.94 -16.40
N THR A 5 3.67 -12.74 -16.88
CA THR A 5 2.46 -12.04 -16.40
C THR A 5 1.19 -12.81 -16.77
N LYS A 6 1.15 -13.43 -17.95
CA LYS A 6 0.06 -14.34 -18.33
C LYS A 6 0.01 -15.58 -17.45
N SER A 7 1.15 -16.21 -17.12
CA SER A 7 1.18 -17.38 -16.22
C SER A 7 0.79 -17.04 -14.78
N MET A 8 0.90 -15.76 -14.39
CA MET A 8 0.40 -15.20 -13.13
C MET A 8 -1.04 -14.69 -13.22
N CYS A 9 -1.78 -14.94 -14.32
CA CYS A 9 -3.14 -14.42 -14.53
C CYS A 9 -3.25 -12.89 -14.54
N TRP A 10 -2.16 -12.17 -14.79
CA TRP A 10 -2.16 -10.71 -14.84
C TRP A 10 -2.39 -10.22 -16.26
N GLU A 11 -3.38 -9.34 -16.41
CA GLU A 11 -3.76 -8.75 -17.67
C GLU A 11 -3.05 -7.41 -17.85
N LEU A 12 -2.44 -7.19 -19.03
CA LEU A 12 -1.89 -5.89 -19.39
C LEU A 12 -3.04 -4.94 -19.74
N VAL A 13 -3.24 -3.90 -18.92
CA VAL A 13 -4.31 -2.91 -19.12
C VAL A 13 -3.87 -1.83 -20.10
N THR A 14 -2.69 -1.26 -19.88
CA THR A 14 -2.17 -0.19 -20.73
C THR A 14 -0.68 0.00 -20.54
N ILE A 15 -0.02 0.59 -21.53
CA ILE A 15 1.35 1.08 -21.44
C ILE A 15 1.28 2.59 -21.70
N LYS A 16 1.72 3.38 -20.73
CA LYS A 16 1.84 4.84 -20.88
C LYS A 16 3.30 5.21 -20.97
N LYS A 17 3.63 6.16 -21.84
CA LYS A 17 4.97 6.73 -21.94
C LYS A 17 4.90 8.17 -21.45
N ASP A 18 5.69 8.49 -20.44
CA ASP A 18 5.87 9.88 -20.02
C ASP A 18 6.59 10.63 -21.14
N ARG A 19 6.00 11.74 -21.57
CA ARG A 19 6.52 12.56 -22.66
C ARG A 19 7.73 13.37 -22.22
N LEU A 20 7.86 13.67 -20.92
CA LEU A 20 8.89 14.58 -20.42
C LEU A 20 10.27 13.91 -20.30
N ASN A 21 10.30 12.66 -19.82
CA ASN A 21 11.54 11.89 -19.60
C ASN A 21 11.63 10.63 -20.49
N GLY A 22 10.61 10.33 -21.29
CA GLY A 22 10.59 9.17 -22.20
C GLY A 22 10.38 7.81 -21.51
N VAL A 23 10.12 7.78 -20.20
CA VAL A 23 9.97 6.53 -19.43
C VAL A 23 8.61 5.89 -19.71
N GLY A 24 8.61 4.58 -20.00
CA GLY A 24 7.40 3.78 -20.17
C GLY A 24 6.98 3.09 -18.87
N ALA A 25 5.69 3.14 -18.55
CA ALA A 25 5.08 2.41 -17.44
C ALA A 25 3.99 1.47 -17.98
N ALA A 26 4.07 0.19 -17.62
CA ALA A 26 3.06 -0.83 -17.95
C ALA A 26 2.19 -1.10 -16.71
N PHE A 27 0.88 -1.07 -16.90
CA PHE A 27 -0.11 -1.29 -15.84
C PHE A 27 -0.75 -2.65 -16.02
N TYR A 28 -0.67 -3.49 -14.99
CA TYR A 28 -1.24 -4.83 -14.98
C TYR A 28 -2.37 -4.92 -13.97
N ARG A 29 -3.42 -5.67 -14.32
CA ARG A 29 -4.56 -5.97 -13.46
C ARG A 29 -4.49 -7.42 -13.00
N LYS A 30 -4.57 -7.62 -11.68
CA LYS A 30 -4.74 -8.93 -11.05
C LYS A 30 -6.15 -9.48 -11.33
N PRO A 31 -6.36 -10.80 -11.30
CA PRO A 31 -7.70 -11.37 -11.44
C PRO A 31 -8.62 -10.92 -10.31
N THR A 32 -9.93 -10.93 -10.56
CA THR A 32 -10.97 -10.56 -9.57
C THR A 32 -11.50 -11.76 -8.79
N SER A 33 -11.14 -12.98 -9.18
CA SER A 33 -11.47 -14.24 -8.51
C SER A 33 -10.23 -15.16 -8.48
N ASN A 34 -10.28 -16.22 -7.67
CA ASN A 34 -9.20 -17.20 -7.57
C ASN A 34 -9.25 -18.29 -8.66
N GLU A 35 -10.31 -18.32 -9.49
CA GLU A 35 -10.52 -19.34 -10.54
C GLU A 35 -9.32 -19.47 -11.49
N CYS A 36 -8.75 -18.33 -11.90
CA CYS A 36 -7.57 -18.36 -12.76
C CYS A 36 -6.36 -18.94 -12.03
N TYR A 37 -6.14 -18.60 -10.76
CA TYR A 37 -5.02 -19.14 -9.98
C TYR A 37 -5.13 -20.65 -9.76
N GLU A 38 -6.35 -21.15 -9.55
CA GLU A 38 -6.65 -22.57 -9.33
C GLU A 38 -6.51 -23.41 -10.61
N SER A 39 -6.83 -22.82 -11.77
CA SER A 39 -6.71 -23.48 -13.07
C SER A 39 -5.30 -23.42 -13.69
N ARG A 40 -4.31 -22.83 -13.01
CA ARG A 40 -2.93 -22.76 -13.52
C ARG A 40 -2.31 -24.15 -13.64
N GLY A 41 -2.05 -24.57 -14.88
CA GLY A 41 -1.34 -25.83 -15.16
C GLY A 41 0.10 -25.89 -14.63
N ARG A 42 0.74 -24.74 -14.38
CA ARG A 42 2.04 -24.66 -13.68
C ARG A 42 1.99 -23.59 -12.59
N GLN A 43 2.27 -24.01 -11.36
CA GLN A 43 2.33 -23.14 -10.18
C GLN A 43 3.70 -22.43 -10.10
N GLN A 44 4.02 -21.63 -11.12
CA GLN A 44 5.23 -20.80 -11.18
C GLN A 44 4.89 -19.34 -11.52
N PRO A 45 5.06 -18.40 -10.57
CA PRO A 45 5.42 -18.61 -9.16
C PRO A 45 4.31 -19.32 -8.36
N PRO A 46 4.64 -20.03 -7.26
CA PRO A 46 3.67 -20.73 -6.43
C PRO A 46 2.73 -19.76 -5.69
N MET A 47 1.65 -20.30 -5.11
CA MET A 47 0.83 -19.55 -4.16
C MET A 47 1.58 -19.40 -2.83
N CYS A 48 1.39 -18.28 -2.13
CA CYS A 48 1.95 -18.10 -0.79
C CYS A 48 1.26 -19.04 0.21
N SER A 49 1.95 -19.37 1.31
CA SER A 49 1.35 -20.13 2.41
C SER A 49 0.21 -19.33 3.04
N ASP A 50 -0.80 -20.01 3.58
CA ASP A 50 -1.89 -19.34 4.32
C ASP A 50 -1.37 -18.70 5.63
N ASP A 51 -0.21 -19.16 6.14
CA ASP A 51 0.48 -18.57 7.29
C ASP A 51 1.26 -17.28 6.94
N ASP A 52 1.44 -16.97 5.64
CA ASP A 52 2.14 -15.77 5.19
C ASP A 52 1.19 -14.57 5.22
N ASP A 53 1.40 -13.65 6.16
CA ASP A 53 0.52 -12.50 6.34
C ASP A 53 0.65 -11.49 5.18
N ALA A 54 -0.36 -11.49 4.30
CA ALA A 54 -0.45 -10.57 3.17
C ALA A 54 -0.53 -9.08 3.57
N ASN A 55 -0.82 -8.78 4.84
CA ASN A 55 -0.87 -7.41 5.37
C ASN A 55 0.44 -6.94 5.97
N ALA A 56 1.40 -7.83 6.24
CA ALA A 56 2.67 -7.47 6.82
C ALA A 56 3.49 -6.60 5.86
N ALA A 57 3.84 -5.39 6.31
CA ALA A 57 4.48 -4.38 5.45
C ALA A 57 5.98 -4.21 5.72
N TRP A 58 6.44 -4.47 6.95
CA TRP A 58 7.81 -4.19 7.39
C TRP A 58 8.44 -5.40 8.08
N TYR A 59 9.76 -5.50 8.00
CA TYR A 59 10.56 -6.56 8.66
C TYR A 59 10.17 -8.00 8.30
N VAL A 60 9.45 -8.20 7.19
CA VAL A 60 9.13 -9.51 6.62
C VAL A 60 10.02 -9.81 5.42
N ARG A 61 10.38 -11.09 5.25
CA ARG A 61 11.16 -11.54 4.09
C ARG A 61 10.27 -11.58 2.86
N LEU A 62 10.77 -11.02 1.75
CA LEU A 62 10.09 -11.08 0.47
C LEU A 62 10.12 -12.53 -0.07
N ASN A 63 8.95 -13.06 -0.37
CA ASN A 63 8.77 -14.39 -0.95
C ASN A 63 8.36 -14.29 -2.42
N ALA A 64 8.88 -15.17 -3.27
CA ALA A 64 8.54 -15.23 -4.68
C ALA A 64 7.25 -16.03 -4.93
N CYS A 65 6.13 -15.58 -4.35
CA CYS A 65 4.83 -16.25 -4.41
C CYS A 65 3.68 -15.27 -4.68
N ILE A 66 2.48 -15.80 -4.94
CA ILE A 66 1.26 -15.02 -5.20
C ILE A 66 0.25 -15.26 -4.06
N HIS A 67 -0.24 -14.19 -3.44
CA HIS A 67 -1.40 -14.29 -2.53
C HIS A 67 -2.70 -14.42 -3.31
N ARG A 68 -3.65 -15.16 -2.73
CA ARG A 68 -5.01 -15.29 -3.25
C ARG A 68 -5.72 -13.94 -3.30
N VAL A 69 -6.68 -13.83 -4.21
CA VAL A 69 -7.61 -12.70 -4.21
C VAL A 69 -8.48 -12.81 -2.95
N PRO A 70 -8.62 -11.72 -2.17
CA PRO A 70 -9.47 -11.70 -0.99
C PRO A 70 -10.91 -12.09 -1.32
N THR A 71 -11.52 -12.97 -0.52
CA THR A 71 -12.93 -13.37 -0.68
C THR A 71 -13.80 -12.88 0.48
N GLY A 72 -13.23 -12.70 1.68
CA GLY A 72 -13.92 -12.15 2.83
C GLY A 72 -14.19 -10.65 2.71
N ALA A 73 -15.41 -10.22 3.05
CA ALA A 73 -15.80 -8.80 2.97
C ALA A 73 -15.01 -7.85 3.89
N ALA A 74 -14.37 -8.40 4.93
CA ALA A 74 -13.52 -7.69 5.88
C ALA A 74 -12.03 -7.71 5.49
N GLU A 75 -11.64 -8.50 4.50
CA GLU A 75 -10.24 -8.62 4.10
C GLU A 75 -9.76 -7.38 3.34
N ARG A 76 -8.46 -7.08 3.49
CA ARG A 76 -7.82 -5.98 2.78
C ARG A 76 -7.93 -6.19 1.27
N GLY A 77 -8.54 -5.23 0.58
CA GLY A 77 -8.72 -5.26 -0.87
C GLY A 77 -10.11 -5.71 -1.33
N ALA A 78 -10.98 -6.15 -0.42
CA ALA A 78 -12.37 -6.48 -0.76
C ALA A 78 -13.23 -5.25 -1.10
N ARG A 79 -12.81 -4.05 -0.67
CA ARG A 79 -13.50 -2.78 -0.91
C ARG A 79 -12.53 -1.71 -1.35
N TRP A 80 -13.00 -0.79 -2.19
CA TRP A 80 -12.22 0.38 -2.57
C TRP A 80 -11.97 1.27 -1.34
N PRO A 81 -10.71 1.69 -1.11
CA PRO A 81 -10.42 2.70 -0.09
C PRO A 81 -11.04 4.05 -0.47
N ALA A 82 -11.14 4.95 0.51
CA ALA A 82 -11.58 6.32 0.26
C ALA A 82 -10.79 6.98 -0.89
N ASP A 83 -11.43 7.88 -1.62
CA ASP A 83 -10.79 8.58 -2.72
C ASP A 83 -9.67 9.51 -2.24
N TRP A 84 -8.69 9.73 -3.11
CA TRP A 84 -7.70 10.76 -2.89
C TRP A 84 -8.34 12.16 -2.96
N PRO A 85 -8.00 13.12 -2.08
CA PRO A 85 -6.97 13.07 -1.02
C PRO A 85 -7.48 12.60 0.34
N ARG A 86 -8.77 12.25 0.48
CA ARG A 86 -9.34 11.83 1.77
C ARG A 86 -8.67 10.57 2.33
N ARG A 87 -8.23 9.66 1.45
CA ARG A 87 -7.51 8.42 1.80
C ARG A 87 -6.37 8.61 2.80
N VAL A 88 -5.64 9.72 2.72
CA VAL A 88 -4.47 9.98 3.59
C VAL A 88 -4.83 10.06 5.07
N ARG A 89 -6.07 10.47 5.36
CA ARG A 89 -6.53 10.78 6.72
C ARG A 89 -7.59 9.81 7.21
N ALA A 90 -8.05 8.92 6.34
CA ALA A 90 -9.08 7.94 6.66
C ALA A 90 -8.38 6.67 7.16
N PRO A 91 -8.69 6.17 8.37
CA PRO A 91 -8.20 4.88 8.81
C PRO A 91 -8.67 3.81 7.82
N PRO A 92 -7.78 2.94 7.32
CA PRO A 92 -8.17 1.85 6.44
C PRO A 92 -9.18 0.91 7.10
N ASN A 93 -10.23 0.54 6.39
CA ASN A 93 -11.32 -0.30 6.92
C ASN A 93 -10.88 -1.71 7.36
N TRP A 94 -9.72 -2.17 6.91
CA TRP A 94 -9.15 -3.47 7.27
C TRP A 94 -8.30 -3.42 8.54
N LEU A 95 -8.05 -2.22 9.12
CA LEU A 95 -7.48 -2.12 10.46
C LEU A 95 -8.52 -2.61 11.48
N ASN A 96 -8.15 -3.65 12.23
CA ASN A 96 -9.05 -4.27 13.18
C ASN A 96 -8.93 -3.60 14.56
N THR A 97 -10.06 -3.36 15.23
CA THR A 97 -10.09 -2.84 16.61
C THR A 97 -9.55 -3.84 17.62
N SER A 98 -9.52 -5.14 17.29
CA SER A 98 -8.90 -6.15 18.14
C SER A 98 -7.37 -6.10 18.12
N GLN A 99 -6.77 -5.44 17.12
CA GLN A 99 -5.33 -5.24 17.05
C GLN A 99 -4.94 -4.00 17.84
N VAL A 100 -3.97 -4.16 18.74
CA VAL A 100 -3.35 -3.05 19.45
C VAL A 100 -2.32 -2.42 18.51
N GLY A 101 -2.49 -1.13 18.25
CA GLY A 101 -1.59 -0.31 17.47
C GLY A 101 -0.28 0.00 18.19
N VAL A 102 0.60 0.73 17.51
CA VAL A 102 1.95 1.08 17.97
C VAL A 102 1.94 1.88 19.28
N TYR A 103 0.90 2.71 19.53
CA TYR A 103 0.79 3.49 20.76
C TYR A 103 -0.17 2.90 21.80
N GLY A 104 -0.47 1.60 21.73
CA GLY A 104 -1.25 0.89 22.75
C GLY A 104 -2.77 1.12 22.68
N LYS A 105 -3.26 1.77 21.62
CA LYS A 105 -4.69 1.96 21.34
C LYS A 105 -5.16 0.91 20.34
N ALA A 106 -6.47 0.74 20.18
CA ALA A 106 -7.00 -0.02 19.04
C ALA A 106 -6.52 0.62 17.72
N ALA A 107 -6.17 -0.21 16.73
CA ALA A 107 -5.42 0.22 15.55
C ALA A 107 -6.08 1.38 14.75
N PRO A 108 -7.41 1.47 14.59
CA PRO A 108 -8.05 2.60 13.93
C PRO A 108 -7.85 3.93 14.70
N GLU A 109 -8.03 3.91 16.01
CA GLU A 109 -7.83 5.08 16.88
C GLU A 109 -6.36 5.49 16.92
N ASP A 110 -5.47 4.50 16.89
CA ASP A 110 -4.03 4.71 16.87
C ASP A 110 -3.56 5.39 15.59
N PHE A 111 -4.09 4.97 14.44
CA PHE A 111 -3.87 5.62 13.15
C PHE A 111 -4.28 7.10 13.19
N VAL A 112 -5.45 7.42 13.76
CA VAL A 112 -5.91 8.82 13.85
C VAL A 112 -4.98 9.64 14.76
N ALA A 113 -4.53 9.07 15.88
CA ALA A 113 -3.60 9.73 16.79
C ALA A 113 -2.23 9.97 16.13
N ASP A 114 -1.69 8.98 15.43
CA ASP A 114 -0.44 9.07 14.66
C ASP A 114 -0.54 10.17 13.60
N TYR A 115 -1.61 10.17 12.80
CA TYR A 115 -1.85 11.19 11.78
C TYR A 115 -1.86 12.61 12.38
N GLN A 116 -2.54 12.81 13.51
CA GLN A 116 -2.55 14.11 14.21
C GLN A 116 -1.20 14.48 14.81
N HIS A 117 -0.42 13.50 15.28
CA HIS A 117 0.95 13.73 15.73
C HIS A 117 1.83 14.22 14.59
N TRP A 118 1.90 13.47 13.49
CA TRP A 118 2.75 13.83 12.33
C TRP A 118 2.34 15.12 11.66
N ARG A 119 1.04 15.43 11.61
CA ARG A 119 0.58 16.74 11.15
C ARG A 119 1.16 17.88 11.99
N ARG A 120 1.16 17.75 13.32
CA ARG A 120 1.76 18.75 14.21
C ARG A 120 3.27 18.85 14.05
N VAL A 121 3.97 17.72 13.90
CA VAL A 121 5.43 17.69 13.67
C VAL A 121 5.79 18.39 12.35
N MET A 122 5.06 18.09 11.28
CA MET A 122 5.22 18.75 9.98
C MET A 122 5.03 20.27 10.10
N ASP A 123 3.89 20.70 10.65
CA ASP A 123 3.50 22.10 10.72
C ASP A 123 4.42 22.91 11.65
N LYS A 124 4.85 22.35 12.77
CA LYS A 124 5.62 23.07 13.80
C LYS A 124 7.14 22.94 13.66
N SER A 125 7.64 21.81 13.17
CA SER A 125 9.08 21.51 13.16
C SER A 125 9.67 21.51 11.76
N TYR A 126 9.15 20.69 10.85
CA TYR A 126 9.81 20.53 9.55
C TYR A 126 9.62 21.76 8.66
N LEU A 127 8.39 22.22 8.46
CA LEU A 127 8.13 23.30 7.52
C LEU A 127 8.81 24.62 7.89
N ASN A 128 8.95 24.90 9.19
CA ASN A 128 9.44 26.19 9.70
C ASN A 128 10.83 26.12 10.35
N GLY A 129 11.32 24.94 10.74
CA GLY A 129 12.47 24.80 11.65
C GLY A 129 13.75 24.25 11.03
N LEU A 130 13.73 23.77 9.78
CA LEU A 130 14.88 23.07 9.19
C LEU A 130 15.67 23.87 8.14
N GLY A 131 15.25 25.10 7.80
CA GLY A 131 15.92 25.91 6.77
C GLY A 131 15.94 25.27 5.37
N VAL A 132 15.07 24.27 5.14
CA VAL A 132 14.97 23.53 3.88
C VAL A 132 14.17 24.35 2.87
N ASP A 133 14.69 24.48 1.66
CA ASP A 133 13.91 24.98 0.52
C ASP A 133 12.93 23.91 0.05
N TRP A 134 11.75 23.92 0.65
CA TRP A 134 10.68 22.98 0.36
C TRP A 134 10.14 23.04 -1.07
N SER A 135 10.49 24.06 -1.88
CA SER A 135 10.09 24.12 -3.29
C SER A 135 10.77 23.04 -4.16
N ARG A 136 11.93 22.56 -3.70
CA ARG A 136 12.73 21.54 -4.39
C ARG A 136 12.50 20.13 -3.86
N VAL A 137 11.81 20.01 -2.74
CA VAL A 137 11.57 18.73 -2.05
C VAL A 137 10.17 18.23 -2.41
N ARG A 138 10.10 17.07 -3.08
CA ARG A 138 8.82 16.48 -3.52
C ARG A 138 8.17 15.60 -2.46
N ASN A 139 8.96 14.86 -1.67
CA ASN A 139 8.47 13.96 -0.63
C ASN A 139 9.48 13.89 0.52
N VAL A 140 9.00 13.80 1.76
CA VAL A 140 9.79 13.48 2.96
C VAL A 140 9.07 12.38 3.71
N MET A 141 9.82 11.41 4.20
CA MET A 141 9.32 10.33 5.04
C MET A 141 10.22 10.23 6.27
N ASP A 142 9.65 10.43 7.46
CA ASP A 142 10.34 10.07 8.69
C ASP A 142 10.15 8.56 8.92
N MET A 143 11.25 7.83 9.05
CA MET A 143 11.22 6.37 9.26
C MET A 143 10.69 5.97 10.65
N ARG A 144 10.47 6.94 11.55
CA ARG A 144 9.75 6.75 12.82
C ARG A 144 8.22 6.91 12.66
N ALA A 145 7.74 7.27 11.49
CA ALA A 145 6.31 7.37 11.21
C ALA A 145 5.70 5.98 11.11
N ALA A 146 5.18 5.48 12.23
CA ALA A 146 4.61 4.15 12.41
C ALA A 146 3.67 3.73 11.26
N TYR A 147 2.56 4.47 11.09
CA TYR A 147 1.59 4.21 10.02
C TYR A 147 1.98 4.88 8.68
N GLY A 148 3.20 5.38 8.57
CA GLY A 148 3.67 6.13 7.40
C GLY A 148 2.96 7.47 7.24
N GLY A 149 2.61 8.13 8.35
CA GLY A 149 1.91 9.41 8.39
C GLY A 149 2.46 10.41 7.37
N CYS A 150 1.72 10.59 6.27
CA CYS A 150 2.08 11.51 5.20
C CYS A 150 1.20 12.77 5.32
N SER A 151 1.82 13.94 5.32
CA SER A 151 1.09 15.21 5.19
C SER A 151 1.26 15.73 3.77
N PRO A 152 0.25 15.62 2.89
CA PRO A 152 0.34 16.18 1.55
C PRO A 152 0.31 17.69 1.68
N ARG A 153 1.31 18.39 1.12
CA ARG A 153 1.14 19.81 0.81
C ARG A 153 0.06 19.93 -0.26
N ARG A 154 -0.90 20.81 -0.02
CA ARG A 154 -1.74 21.35 -1.11
C ARG A 154 -0.91 22.29 -1.96
#